data_AF-A0A2R7QLJ3-F1
#
_entry.id   AF-A0A2R7QLJ3-F1
#
_cell.length_a   1.000
_cell.length_b   1.000
_cell.length_c   1.000
_cell.angle_alpha   90.00
_cell.angle_beta   90.00
_cell.angle_gamma   90.00
#
_symmetry.space_group_name_H-M   'P 1'
#
loop_
_entity.id
_entity.type
_entity.pdbx_description
1 polymer ?
#
loop_
_entity_poly.entity_id
_entity_poly.type
_entity_poly.pdbx_seq_one_letter_code
_entity_poly.pdbx_strand_id
1 'polypeptide(L)'
;VSTQANPVVAVPMVAAFLILTAIPALGRFLPPVLGTLVVGCLAVAASGQFSFQGGGPILATPVFTVPEFTWAAQLELVVPLAVTVLFVQNGQGIAVLRAAGHHPPVNVFAIASGAFSLLNACCGAVSACVTGPTNALMTSSGTRQRQYTAAVVFGVLAMACALLAPALTRLMLATPREFILALGGIAMLRALQQAFVTAFATAFTLGSLVTFVVTISGLSLFNIHPAFWGLVSGYVVSRLLERADHSRSSRDDDEPVPATVRRRR
;
A
#
# COMPACT_ATOMS: atom_id res chain seq x y z
N VAL A 1 3.02 20.45 8.54
CA VAL A 1 2.32 21.04 9.70
C VAL A 1 2.16 19.95 10.74
N SER A 2 3.03 20.00 11.75
CA SER A 2 3.56 18.87 12.50
C SER A 2 2.78 18.59 13.79
N THR A 3 3.04 17.43 14.37
CA THR A 3 2.63 16.91 15.69
C THR A 3 2.82 17.89 16.86
N GLN A 4 3.47 19.04 16.64
CA GLN A 4 3.63 20.16 17.58
C GLN A 4 2.29 20.74 18.06
N ALA A 5 1.22 20.64 17.26
CA ALA A 5 -0.06 21.26 17.58
C ALA A 5 -0.85 20.53 18.69
N ASN A 6 -0.61 19.23 18.91
CA ASN A 6 -1.37 18.45 19.90
C ASN A 6 -0.61 17.19 20.39
N PRO A 7 0.44 17.35 21.22
CA PRO A 7 1.25 16.23 21.70
C PRO A 7 0.46 15.27 22.60
N VAL A 8 -0.61 15.75 23.24
CA VAL A 8 -1.44 14.98 24.19
C VAL A 8 -2.07 13.77 23.53
N VAL A 9 -2.35 13.81 22.23
CA VAL A 9 -2.95 12.69 21.49
C VAL A 9 -1.89 11.86 20.76
N ALA A 10 -0.95 12.51 20.07
CA ALA A 10 0.01 11.81 19.23
C ALA A 10 1.10 11.07 20.02
N VAL A 11 1.57 11.63 21.15
CA VAL A 11 2.64 10.99 21.95
C VAL A 11 2.17 9.67 22.56
N PRO A 12 0.99 9.57 23.21
CA PRO A 12 0.48 8.29 23.70
C PRO A 12 0.29 7.25 22.60
N MET A 13 -0.17 7.66 21.42
CA MET A 13 -0.32 6.76 20.26
C MET A 13 1.02 6.18 19.83
N VAL A 14 2.04 7.01 19.68
CA VAL A 14 3.41 6.56 19.33
C VAL A 14 3.98 5.67 20.44
N ALA A 15 3.82 6.05 21.71
CA ALA A 15 4.29 5.25 22.84
C ALA A 15 3.62 3.86 22.86
N ALA A 16 2.30 3.81 22.66
CA ALA A 16 1.56 2.55 22.57
C ALA A 16 2.05 1.67 21.43
N PHE A 17 2.25 2.25 20.24
CA PHE A 17 2.82 1.54 19.11
C PHE A 17 4.19 0.94 19.43
N LEU A 18 5.08 1.74 20.04
CA LEU A 18 6.43 1.30 20.39
C LEU A 18 6.42 0.20 21.45
N ILE A 19 5.62 0.34 22.51
CA ILE A 19 5.50 -0.65 23.59
C ILE A 19 4.95 -1.97 23.03
N LEU A 20 3.87 -1.93 22.26
CA LEU A 20 3.26 -3.14 21.67
C LEU A 20 4.17 -3.81 20.64
N THR A 21 5.02 -3.02 19.97
CA THR A 21 6.01 -3.56 19.02
C THR A 21 7.23 -4.12 19.75
N ALA A 22 7.67 -3.49 20.84
CA ALA A 22 8.84 -3.88 21.62
C ALA A 22 8.60 -5.10 22.52
N ILE A 23 7.34 -5.36 22.91
CA ILE A 23 6.97 -6.47 23.78
C ILE A 23 6.14 -7.50 22.98
N PRO A 24 6.76 -8.55 22.41
CA PRO A 24 6.07 -9.50 21.53
C PRO A 24 4.89 -10.22 22.19
N ALA A 25 4.94 -10.42 23.52
CA ALA A 25 3.84 -11.02 24.27
C ALA A 25 2.56 -10.16 24.19
N LEU A 26 2.68 -8.84 24.30
CA LEU A 26 1.54 -7.92 24.17
C LEU A 26 1.09 -7.79 22.71
N GLY A 27 2.04 -7.69 21.78
CA GLY A 27 1.74 -7.58 20.34
C GLY A 27 1.03 -8.81 19.74
N ARG A 28 1.13 -9.98 20.39
CA ARG A 28 0.36 -11.18 20.05
C ARG A 28 -1.11 -11.09 20.45
N PHE A 29 -1.42 -10.39 21.55
CA PHE A 29 -2.80 -10.19 22.01
C PHE A 29 -3.48 -9.03 21.27
N LEU A 30 -2.77 -7.93 21.06
CA LEU A 30 -3.29 -6.75 20.40
C LEU A 30 -2.31 -6.25 19.33
N PRO A 31 -2.65 -6.35 18.04
CA PRO A 31 -1.82 -5.80 16.97
C PRO A 31 -1.45 -4.34 17.25
N PRO A 32 -0.17 -3.92 17.07
CA PRO A 32 0.30 -2.60 17.47
C PRO A 32 -0.53 -1.43 16.91
N VAL A 33 -1.01 -1.54 15.67
CA VAL A 33 -1.87 -0.53 15.03
C VAL A 33 -3.24 -0.43 15.71
N LEU A 34 -3.84 -1.56 16.10
CA LEU A 34 -5.11 -1.58 16.84
C LEU A 34 -4.95 -1.02 18.25
N GLY A 35 -3.85 -1.34 18.94
CA GLY A 35 -3.59 -0.76 20.25
C GLY A 35 -3.29 0.74 20.19
N THR A 36 -2.61 1.20 19.14
CA THR A 36 -2.44 2.63 18.83
C THR A 36 -3.80 3.32 18.65
N LEU A 37 -4.72 2.70 17.91
CA LEU A 37 -6.07 3.20 17.72
C LEU A 37 -6.81 3.34 19.05
N VAL A 38 -6.80 2.29 19.88
CA VAL A 38 -7.46 2.29 21.20
C VAL A 38 -6.90 3.39 22.09
N VAL A 39 -5.58 3.52 22.21
CA VAL A 39 -4.94 4.55 23.03
C VAL A 39 -5.24 5.95 22.49
N GLY A 40 -5.24 6.13 21.17
CA GLY A 40 -5.61 7.40 20.56
C GLY A 40 -7.07 7.77 20.86
N CYS A 41 -8.01 6.83 20.77
CA CYS A 41 -9.41 7.07 21.13
C CYS A 41 -9.56 7.49 22.60
N LEU A 42 -8.85 6.83 23.51
CA LEU A 42 -8.84 7.19 24.92
C LEU A 42 -8.24 8.58 25.16
N ALA A 43 -7.15 8.93 24.47
CA ALA A 43 -6.52 10.24 24.57
C ALA A 43 -7.44 11.37 24.04
N VAL A 44 -8.13 11.13 22.92
CA VAL A 44 -9.12 12.07 22.37
C VAL A 44 -10.32 12.24 23.32
N ALA A 45 -10.80 11.14 23.91
CA ALA A 45 -11.89 11.20 24.89
C ALA A 45 -11.48 11.96 26.16
N ALA A 46 -10.29 11.68 26.70
CA ALA A 46 -9.78 12.31 27.91
C ALA A 46 -9.46 13.81 27.71
N SER A 47 -9.06 14.21 26.50
CA SER A 47 -8.79 15.61 26.16
C SER A 47 -10.06 16.42 25.86
N GLY A 48 -11.22 15.77 25.74
CA GLY A 48 -12.48 16.44 25.39
C GLY A 48 -12.51 17.03 23.97
N GLN A 49 -11.57 16.63 23.11
CA GLN A 49 -11.42 17.18 21.76
C GLN A 49 -12.25 16.42 20.71
N PHE A 50 -13.16 15.57 21.14
CA PHE A 50 -14.08 14.86 20.27
C PHE A 50 -15.28 15.75 19.97
N SER A 51 -15.41 16.20 18.73
CA SER A 51 -16.54 17.04 18.30
C SER A 51 -17.31 16.33 17.20
N PHE A 52 -18.28 15.50 17.60
CA PHE A 52 -19.15 14.83 16.65
C PHE A 52 -20.33 15.71 16.28
N GLN A 53 -20.39 16.15 15.03
CA GLN A 53 -21.60 16.72 14.47
C GLN A 53 -22.54 15.58 14.08
N GLY A 54 -23.64 15.44 14.82
CA GLY A 54 -24.66 14.43 14.55
C GLY A 54 -25.31 14.63 13.17
N GLY A 55 -25.76 13.54 12.57
CA GLY A 55 -26.41 13.51 11.25
C GLY A 55 -25.54 12.91 10.14
N GLY A 56 -26.18 12.57 9.02
CA GLY A 56 -25.54 12.00 7.83
C GLY A 56 -25.71 10.49 7.65
N PRO A 57 -25.44 9.97 6.43
CA PRO A 57 -25.70 8.57 6.08
C PRO A 57 -24.75 7.62 6.81
N ILE A 58 -25.26 6.59 7.47
CA ILE A 58 -24.41 5.57 8.12
C ILE A 58 -23.78 4.65 7.07
N LEU A 59 -24.55 4.30 6.05
CA LEU A 59 -24.14 3.41 4.98
C LEU A 59 -23.69 4.19 3.74
N ALA A 60 -22.66 3.68 3.06
CA ALA A 60 -22.23 4.16 1.77
C ALA A 60 -23.33 3.94 0.73
N THR A 61 -23.61 4.98 -0.04
CA THR A 61 -24.45 4.91 -1.23
C THR A 61 -23.58 5.17 -2.45
N PRO A 62 -23.75 4.42 -3.55
CA PRO A 62 -22.98 4.67 -4.76
C PRO A 62 -23.30 6.06 -5.30
N VAL A 63 -22.27 6.86 -5.56
CA VAL A 63 -22.38 8.18 -6.19
C VAL A 63 -21.78 8.09 -7.57
N PHE A 64 -22.62 8.10 -8.59
CA PHE A 64 -22.14 8.07 -9.97
C PHE A 64 -21.43 9.36 -10.32
N THR A 65 -20.18 9.24 -10.75
CA THR A 65 -19.33 10.38 -11.12
C THR A 65 -19.16 10.38 -12.63
N VAL A 66 -19.51 11.48 -13.29
CA VAL A 66 -19.32 11.64 -14.74
C VAL A 66 -17.81 11.75 -15.02
N PRO A 67 -17.25 10.94 -15.93
CA PRO A 67 -15.83 11.00 -16.22
C PRO A 67 -15.50 12.29 -16.97
N GLU A 68 -14.51 13.03 -16.46
CA GLU A 68 -13.91 14.17 -17.16
C GLU A 68 -12.53 13.78 -17.67
N PHE A 69 -12.34 13.87 -19.00
CA PHE A 69 -11.08 13.52 -19.64
C PHE A 69 -10.27 14.78 -19.91
N THR A 70 -9.15 14.94 -19.20
CA THR A 70 -8.20 16.05 -19.42
C THR A 70 -6.80 15.50 -19.69
N TRP A 71 -6.07 16.15 -20.61
CA TRP A 71 -4.69 15.75 -20.91
C TRP A 71 -3.76 15.91 -19.70
N ALA A 72 -4.01 16.94 -18.89
CA ALA A 72 -3.30 17.15 -17.62
C ALA A 72 -3.45 15.93 -16.70
N ALA A 73 -4.68 15.53 -16.35
CA ALA A 73 -4.88 14.38 -15.45
C ALA A 73 -4.31 13.06 -16.01
N GLN A 74 -4.36 12.88 -17.34
CA GLN A 74 -3.81 11.69 -17.99
C GLN A 74 -2.29 11.59 -17.85
N LEU A 75 -1.57 12.70 -18.07
CA LEU A 75 -0.11 12.73 -17.95
C LEU A 75 0.35 12.79 -16.49
N GLU A 76 -0.35 13.54 -15.65
CA GLU A 76 0.06 13.82 -14.27
C GLU A 76 -0.26 12.67 -13.30
N LEU A 77 -1.38 11.97 -13.50
CA LEU A 77 -1.89 10.96 -12.57
C LEU A 77 -2.03 9.57 -13.19
N VAL A 78 -2.60 9.46 -14.40
CA VAL A 78 -2.92 8.14 -14.98
C VAL A 78 -1.66 7.36 -15.31
N VAL A 79 -0.68 7.97 -16.00
CA VAL A 79 0.57 7.27 -16.36
C VAL A 79 1.34 6.79 -15.12
N PRO A 80 1.61 7.64 -14.11
CA PRO A 80 2.32 7.19 -12.91
C PRO A 80 1.57 6.11 -12.12
N LEU A 81 0.26 6.25 -11.98
CA LEU A 81 -0.57 5.26 -11.28
C LEU A 81 -0.62 3.93 -12.04
N ALA A 82 -0.79 3.94 -13.36
CA ALA A 82 -0.82 2.73 -14.17
C ALA A 82 0.51 1.95 -14.08
N VAL A 83 1.64 2.65 -14.18
CA VAL A 83 2.96 2.04 -14.00
C VAL A 83 3.10 1.43 -12.59
N THR A 84 2.68 2.16 -11.56
CA THR A 84 2.74 1.66 -10.18
C THR A 84 1.85 0.44 -9.97
N VAL A 85 0.64 0.43 -10.52
CA VAL A 85 -0.29 -0.71 -10.42
C VAL A 85 0.28 -1.94 -11.14
N LEU A 86 0.74 -1.78 -12.38
CA LEU A 86 1.17 -2.91 -13.20
C LEU A 86 2.51 -3.51 -12.74
N PHE A 87 3.51 -2.66 -12.44
CA PHE A 87 4.85 -3.14 -12.14
C PHE A 87 5.10 -3.33 -10.64
N VAL A 88 4.65 -2.38 -9.81
CA VAL A 88 4.92 -2.44 -8.37
C VAL A 88 3.88 -3.31 -7.69
N GLN A 89 2.60 -2.94 -7.75
CA GLN A 89 1.57 -3.63 -6.97
C GLN A 89 1.34 -5.04 -7.48
N ASN A 90 0.95 -5.18 -8.76
CA ASN A 90 0.66 -6.48 -9.36
C ASN A 90 1.90 -7.37 -9.43
N GLY A 91 3.07 -6.80 -9.73
CA GLY A 91 4.34 -7.53 -9.72
C GLY A 91 4.65 -8.15 -8.36
N GLN A 92 4.52 -7.37 -7.28
CA GLN A 92 4.68 -7.88 -5.91
C GLN A 92 3.61 -8.92 -5.55
N GLY A 93 2.35 -8.70 -5.95
CA GLY A 93 1.26 -9.66 -5.77
C GLY A 93 1.53 -11.01 -6.44
N ILE A 94 2.08 -10.99 -7.67
CA ILE A 94 2.48 -12.18 -8.43
C ILE A 94 3.65 -12.90 -7.77
N ALA A 95 4.68 -12.15 -7.33
CA ALA A 95 5.85 -12.72 -6.67
C ALA A 95 5.46 -13.50 -5.40
N VAL A 96 4.58 -12.94 -4.57
CA VAL A 96 4.07 -13.58 -3.36
C VAL A 96 3.29 -14.86 -3.68
N LEU A 97 2.41 -14.84 -4.68
CA LEU A 97 1.65 -16.03 -5.08
C LEU A 97 2.54 -17.13 -5.66
N ARG A 98 3.58 -16.77 -6.43
CA ARG A 98 4.59 -17.71 -6.91
C ARG A 98 5.38 -18.34 -5.77
N ALA A 99 5.75 -17.55 -4.76
CA ALA A 99 6.40 -18.06 -3.56
C ALA A 99 5.49 -19.00 -2.76
N ALA A 100 4.17 -18.78 -2.77
CA ALA A 100 3.17 -19.70 -2.24
C ALA A 100 2.91 -20.93 -3.13
N GLY A 101 3.65 -21.08 -4.23
CA GLY A 101 3.60 -22.20 -5.16
C GLY A 101 2.59 -22.06 -6.30
N HIS A 102 1.80 -20.98 -6.35
CA HIS A 102 0.81 -20.74 -7.41
C HIS A 102 1.45 -20.27 -8.72
N HIS A 103 0.72 -20.45 -9.82
CA HIS A 103 1.13 -20.00 -11.16
C HIS A 103 0.13 -18.97 -11.71
N PRO A 104 0.06 -17.76 -11.10
CA PRO A 104 -0.88 -16.73 -11.55
C PRO A 104 -0.50 -16.22 -12.95
N PRO A 105 -1.45 -16.18 -13.91
CA PRO A 105 -1.21 -15.59 -15.21
C PRO A 105 -1.13 -14.06 -15.12
N VAL A 106 0.01 -13.48 -15.50
CA VAL A 106 0.29 -12.03 -15.41
C VAL A 106 -0.75 -11.19 -16.14
N ASN A 107 -1.17 -11.63 -17.33
CA ASN A 107 -2.16 -10.93 -18.14
C ASN A 107 -3.52 -10.82 -17.42
N VAL A 108 -3.93 -11.84 -16.68
CA VAL A 108 -5.20 -11.82 -15.95
C VAL A 108 -5.14 -10.82 -14.79
N PHE A 109 -4.00 -10.68 -14.12
CA PHE A 109 -3.82 -9.68 -13.06
C PHE A 109 -3.98 -8.26 -13.59
N ALA A 110 -3.35 -7.96 -14.74
CA ALA A 110 -3.47 -6.67 -15.40
C ALA A 110 -4.91 -6.39 -15.86
N ILE A 111 -5.54 -7.35 -16.55
CA ILE A 111 -6.92 -7.22 -17.05
C ILE A 111 -7.91 -7.04 -15.89
N ALA A 112 -7.82 -7.87 -14.84
CA ALA A 112 -8.71 -7.78 -13.69
C ALA A 112 -8.55 -6.45 -12.96
N SER A 113 -7.32 -6.02 -12.69
CA SER A 113 -7.04 -4.71 -12.04
C SER A 113 -7.61 -3.55 -12.86
N GLY A 114 -7.43 -3.58 -14.18
CA GLY A 114 -8.00 -2.58 -15.09
C GLY A 114 -9.53 -2.58 -15.12
N ALA A 115 -10.15 -3.76 -15.21
CA ALA A 115 -11.60 -3.91 -15.23
C ALA A 115 -12.23 -3.40 -13.92
N PHE A 116 -11.70 -3.78 -12.76
CA PHE A 116 -12.17 -3.26 -11.47
C PHE A 116 -11.87 -1.78 -11.29
N SER A 117 -10.75 -1.26 -11.83
CA SER A 117 -10.49 0.18 -11.83
C SER A 117 -11.54 0.95 -12.63
N LEU A 118 -11.99 0.43 -13.77
CA LEU A 118 -13.06 1.04 -14.58
C LEU A 118 -14.38 1.03 -13.82
N LEU A 119 -14.72 -0.07 -13.15
CA LEU A 119 -15.92 -0.15 -12.28
C LEU A 119 -15.85 0.85 -11.12
N ASN A 120 -14.69 0.97 -10.48
CA ASN A 120 -14.45 1.95 -9.41
C ASN A 120 -14.58 3.38 -9.92
N ALA A 121 -14.07 3.68 -11.13
CA ALA A 121 -14.14 5.00 -11.72
C ALA A 121 -15.58 5.50 -11.93
N CYS A 122 -16.53 4.60 -12.22
CA CYS A 122 -17.96 4.96 -12.31
C CYS A 122 -18.50 5.61 -11.03
N CYS A 123 -17.91 5.27 -9.87
CA CYS A 123 -18.27 5.84 -8.57
C CYS A 123 -17.26 6.89 -8.07
N GLY A 124 -16.36 7.38 -8.93
CA GLY A 124 -15.28 8.31 -8.55
C GLY A 124 -14.24 7.68 -7.61
N ALA A 125 -14.17 6.36 -7.52
CA ALA A 125 -13.25 5.65 -6.63
C ALA A 125 -11.88 5.40 -7.27
N VAL A 126 -10.90 5.06 -6.43
CA VAL A 126 -9.50 4.84 -6.83
C VAL A 126 -9.30 3.54 -7.62
N SER A 127 -8.18 3.47 -8.35
CA SER A 127 -7.79 2.28 -9.11
C SER A 127 -7.65 1.03 -8.23
N ALA A 128 -8.12 -0.10 -8.75
CA ALA A 128 -7.95 -1.41 -8.17
C ALA A 128 -6.61 -2.04 -8.59
N CYS A 129 -5.99 -2.78 -7.68
CA CYS A 129 -4.76 -3.53 -7.93
C CYS A 129 -4.70 -4.77 -7.04
N VAL A 130 -3.80 -5.70 -7.38
CA VAL A 130 -3.54 -6.89 -6.56
C VAL A 130 -2.18 -6.74 -5.89
N THR A 131 -2.16 -6.49 -4.58
CA THR A 131 -0.94 -6.11 -3.86
C THR A 131 -0.27 -7.27 -3.13
N GLY A 132 1.06 -7.20 -2.99
CA GLY A 132 1.87 -8.19 -2.29
C GLY A 132 1.44 -8.46 -0.84
N PRO A 133 1.30 -7.45 0.03
CA PRO A 133 0.97 -7.66 1.45
C PRO A 133 -0.36 -8.38 1.67
N THR A 134 -1.41 -8.01 0.92
CA THR A 134 -2.71 -8.67 1.03
C THR A 134 -2.61 -10.12 0.57
N ASN A 135 -1.92 -10.39 -0.54
CA ASN A 135 -1.67 -11.76 -0.99
C ASN A 135 -0.90 -12.57 0.05
N ALA A 136 0.11 -11.98 0.70
CA ALA A 136 0.92 -12.66 1.70
C ALA A 136 0.07 -13.12 2.88
N LEU A 137 -0.85 -12.25 3.34
CA LEU A 137 -1.83 -12.57 4.38
C LEU A 137 -2.77 -13.70 3.94
N MET A 138 -3.30 -13.65 2.72
CA MET A 138 -4.21 -14.68 2.21
C MET A 138 -3.52 -16.03 2.02
N THR A 139 -2.21 -16.04 1.78
CA THR A 139 -1.42 -17.25 1.57
C THR A 139 -0.67 -17.75 2.81
N SER A 140 -0.68 -17.02 3.93
CA SER A 140 0.12 -17.35 5.11
C SER A 140 -0.36 -18.59 5.85
N SER A 141 -1.61 -18.99 5.65
CA SER A 141 -2.30 -20.00 6.45
C SER A 141 -3.24 -20.85 5.60
N GLY A 142 -3.56 -22.04 6.10
CA GLY A 142 -4.47 -22.98 5.44
C GLY A 142 -3.82 -23.81 4.34
N THR A 143 -4.59 -24.72 3.75
CA THR A 143 -4.10 -25.54 2.63
C THR A 143 -4.10 -24.71 1.36
N ARG A 144 -3.09 -24.90 0.50
CA ARG A 144 -2.92 -24.15 -0.75
C ARG A 144 -4.18 -24.11 -1.62
N GLN A 145 -4.93 -25.21 -1.67
CA GLN A 145 -6.16 -25.36 -2.46
C GLN A 145 -7.34 -24.55 -1.88
N ARG A 146 -7.27 -24.15 -0.60
CA ARG A 146 -8.33 -23.42 0.12
C ARG A 146 -7.95 -21.99 0.47
N GLN A 147 -6.80 -21.48 0.02
CA GLN A 147 -6.41 -20.08 0.23
C GLN A 147 -7.39 -19.08 -0.39
N TYR A 148 -8.19 -19.49 -1.39
CA TYR A 148 -9.27 -18.65 -1.92
C TYR A 148 -10.31 -18.29 -0.84
N THR A 149 -10.51 -19.14 0.17
CA THR A 149 -11.44 -18.86 1.27
C THR A 149 -10.99 -17.66 2.08
N ALA A 150 -9.67 -17.51 2.32
CA ALA A 150 -9.13 -16.32 2.97
C ALA A 150 -9.40 -15.05 2.14
N ALA A 151 -9.30 -15.14 0.81
CA ALA A 151 -9.62 -14.04 -0.09
C ALA A 151 -11.10 -13.66 -0.07
N VAL A 152 -12.00 -14.65 -0.07
CA VAL A 152 -13.46 -14.41 0.03
C VAL A 152 -13.81 -13.74 1.37
N VAL A 153 -13.29 -14.26 2.48
CA VAL A 153 -13.52 -13.69 3.82
C VAL A 153 -12.98 -12.25 3.89
N PHE A 154 -11.76 -12.02 3.39
CA PHE A 154 -11.18 -10.68 3.33
C PHE A 154 -12.05 -9.74 2.50
N GLY A 155 -12.52 -10.17 1.33
CA GLY A 155 -13.40 -9.37 0.48
C GLY A 155 -14.73 -9.02 1.14
N VAL A 156 -15.36 -9.97 1.83
CA VAL A 156 -16.62 -9.74 2.57
C VAL A 156 -16.39 -8.73 3.71
N LEU A 157 -15.32 -8.89 4.49
CA LEU A 157 -14.98 -7.96 5.57
C LEU A 157 -14.65 -6.57 5.02
N ALA A 158 -13.88 -6.49 3.92
CA ALA A 158 -13.55 -5.24 3.26
C ALA A 158 -14.82 -4.54 2.72
N MET A 159 -15.78 -5.29 2.18
CA MET A 159 -17.06 -4.76 1.72
C MET A 159 -17.92 -4.24 2.89
N ALA A 160 -17.94 -4.93 4.02
CA ALA A 160 -18.61 -4.45 5.23
C ALA A 160 -17.99 -3.14 5.74
N CYS A 161 -16.65 -3.04 5.75
CA CYS A 161 -15.95 -1.79 6.06
C CYS A 161 -16.24 -0.69 5.03
N ALA A 162 -16.26 -1.01 3.74
CA ALA A 162 -16.58 -0.05 2.67
C ALA A 162 -18.01 0.48 2.80
N LEU A 163 -18.97 -0.37 3.16
CA LEU A 163 -20.34 0.03 3.42
C LEU A 163 -20.45 0.98 4.62
N LEU A 164 -19.59 0.84 5.63
CA LEU A 164 -19.53 1.74 6.80
C LEU A 164 -18.60 2.95 6.60
N ALA A 165 -18.03 3.13 5.40
CA ALA A 165 -17.04 4.17 5.15
C ALA A 165 -17.51 5.59 5.49
N PRO A 166 -18.76 6.03 5.21
CA PRO A 166 -19.21 7.37 5.62
C PRO A 166 -19.23 7.55 7.13
N ALA A 167 -19.66 6.53 7.88
CA ALA A 167 -19.66 6.57 9.34
C ALA A 167 -18.22 6.62 9.90
N LEU A 168 -17.32 5.78 9.36
CA LEU A 168 -15.90 5.76 9.73
C LEU A 168 -15.22 7.09 9.43
N THR A 169 -15.43 7.66 8.24
CA THR A 169 -14.87 8.97 7.85
C THR A 169 -15.38 10.08 8.75
N ARG A 170 -16.69 10.13 9.07
CA ARG A 170 -17.21 11.12 10.03
C ARG A 170 -16.60 10.96 11.42
N LEU A 171 -16.45 9.72 11.89
CA LEU A 171 -15.82 9.46 13.19
C LEU A 171 -14.37 9.94 13.20
N MET A 172 -13.61 9.67 12.13
CA MET A 172 -12.25 10.19 11.99
C MET A 172 -12.22 11.72 11.96
N LEU A 173 -13.07 12.36 11.18
CA LEU A 173 -13.15 13.83 11.08
C LEU A 173 -13.64 14.51 12.37
N ALA A 174 -14.30 13.79 13.27
CA ALA A 174 -14.68 14.26 14.60
C ALA A 174 -13.52 14.24 15.61
N THR A 175 -12.39 13.62 15.26
CA THR A 175 -11.16 13.61 16.06
C THR A 175 -10.19 14.72 15.63
N PRO A 176 -9.23 15.10 16.49
CA PRO A 176 -8.17 16.04 16.12
C PRO A 176 -7.41 15.58 14.87
N ARG A 177 -6.98 16.53 14.03
CA ARG A 177 -6.21 16.24 12.81
C ARG A 177 -4.95 15.41 13.10
N GLU A 178 -4.32 15.64 14.24
CA GLU A 178 -3.11 14.95 14.69
C GLU A 178 -3.37 13.46 14.94
N PHE A 179 -4.57 13.08 15.39
CA PHE A 179 -4.97 11.67 15.54
C PHE A 179 -4.94 10.95 14.18
N ILE A 180 -5.57 11.55 13.16
CA ILE A 180 -5.62 10.98 11.80
C ILE A 180 -4.20 10.85 11.22
N LEU A 181 -3.38 11.90 11.37
CA LEU A 181 -2.01 11.91 10.86
C LEU A 181 -1.11 10.88 11.58
N ALA A 182 -1.20 10.79 12.90
CA ALA A 182 -0.43 9.83 13.69
C ALA A 182 -0.83 8.40 13.35
N LEU A 183 -2.13 8.11 13.30
CA LEU A 183 -2.65 6.79 12.95
C LEU A 183 -2.23 6.39 11.53
N GLY A 184 -2.40 7.29 10.56
CA GLY A 184 -1.99 7.07 9.17
C GLY A 184 -0.49 6.83 9.04
N GLY A 185 0.34 7.64 9.71
CA GLY A 185 1.80 7.46 9.72
C GLY A 185 2.23 6.13 10.33
N ILE A 186 1.68 5.77 11.48
CA ILE A 186 1.96 4.49 12.16
C ILE A 186 1.53 3.29 11.30
N ALA A 187 0.36 3.37 10.65
CA ALA A 187 -0.12 2.33 9.75
C ALA A 187 0.80 2.12 8.53
N MET A 188 1.42 3.19 8.02
CA MET A 188 2.33 3.12 6.87
C MET A 188 3.77 2.74 7.22
N LEU A 189 4.17 2.81 8.50
CA LEU A 189 5.56 2.61 8.91
C LEU A 189 6.13 1.24 8.50
N ARG A 190 5.34 0.17 8.69
CA ARG A 190 5.77 -1.18 8.28
C ARG A 190 5.88 -1.32 6.76
N ALA A 191 4.95 -0.73 6.01
CA ALA A 191 5.01 -0.76 4.56
C ALA A 191 6.25 -0.03 4.04
N LEU A 192 6.56 1.14 4.61
CA LEU A 192 7.76 1.91 4.30
C LEU A 192 9.04 1.13 4.66
N GLN A 193 9.09 0.52 5.84
CA GLN A 193 10.22 -0.33 6.26
C GLN A 193 10.44 -1.48 5.27
N GLN A 194 9.39 -2.20 4.88
CA GLN A 194 9.51 -3.31 3.93
C GLN A 194 9.94 -2.85 2.54
N ALA A 195 9.46 -1.67 2.10
CA ALA A 195 9.93 -1.05 0.87
C ALA A 195 11.44 -0.78 0.91
N PHE A 196 11.95 -0.22 2.02
CA PHE A 196 13.41 -0.02 2.21
C PHE A 196 14.18 -1.34 2.22
N VAL A 197 13.74 -2.31 3.03
CA VAL A 197 14.42 -3.62 3.10
C VAL A 197 14.52 -4.25 1.71
N THR A 198 13.44 -4.19 0.93
CA THR A 198 13.40 -4.79 -0.42
C THR A 198 14.25 -3.98 -1.41
N ALA A 199 14.16 -2.65 -1.40
CA ALA A 199 14.83 -1.77 -2.35
C ALA A 199 16.36 -1.75 -2.19
N PHE A 200 16.87 -2.11 -1.00
CA PHE A 200 18.29 -2.11 -0.66
C PHE A 200 18.86 -3.52 -0.40
N ALA A 201 18.11 -4.59 -0.65
CA ALA A 201 18.53 -5.96 -0.34
C ALA A 201 19.61 -6.51 -1.28
N THR A 202 19.57 -6.16 -2.56
CA THR A 202 20.36 -6.83 -3.60
C THR A 202 21.04 -5.85 -4.56
N ALA A 203 20.46 -5.65 -5.75
CA ALA A 203 21.01 -4.88 -6.86
C ALA A 203 20.21 -3.58 -7.05
N PHE A 204 20.77 -2.66 -7.82
CA PHE A 204 20.11 -1.38 -8.17
C PHE A 204 19.85 -0.43 -6.97
N THR A 205 20.67 -0.54 -5.92
CA THR A 205 20.51 0.21 -4.67
C THR A 205 20.63 1.73 -4.84
N LEU A 206 21.49 2.19 -5.76
CA LEU A 206 21.68 3.62 -6.02
C LEU A 206 20.50 4.18 -6.83
N GLY A 207 19.96 3.42 -7.79
CA GLY A 207 18.69 3.74 -8.45
C GLY A 207 17.52 3.85 -7.48
N SER A 208 17.40 2.90 -6.55
CA SER A 208 16.41 2.92 -5.47
C SER A 208 16.53 4.16 -4.58
N LEU A 209 17.75 4.54 -4.19
CA LEU A 209 18.00 5.73 -3.38
C LEU A 209 17.59 7.02 -4.11
N VAL A 210 17.99 7.17 -5.38
CA VAL A 210 17.58 8.34 -6.19
C VAL A 210 16.07 8.41 -6.35
N THR A 211 15.42 7.27 -6.61
CA THR A 211 13.96 7.18 -6.67
C THR A 211 13.33 7.73 -5.39
N PHE A 212 13.83 7.30 -4.23
CA PHE A 212 13.33 7.75 -2.94
C PHE A 212 13.56 9.25 -2.71
N VAL A 213 14.78 9.75 -2.91
CA VAL A 213 15.15 11.16 -2.68
C VAL A 213 14.35 12.11 -3.57
N VAL A 214 14.20 11.77 -4.86
CA VAL A 214 13.41 12.59 -5.78
C VAL A 214 11.93 12.55 -5.44
N THR A 215 11.38 11.38 -5.06
CA THR A 215 9.97 11.27 -4.66
C THR A 215 9.67 12.09 -3.40
N ILE A 216 10.52 12.00 -2.37
CA ILE A 216 10.31 12.70 -1.10
C ILE A 216 10.59 14.21 -1.19
N SER A 217 11.32 14.66 -2.21
CA SER A 217 11.56 16.10 -2.46
C SER A 217 10.27 16.89 -2.68
N GLY A 218 9.20 16.22 -3.11
CA GLY A 218 7.91 16.86 -3.41
C GLY A 218 7.92 17.71 -4.68
N LEU A 219 9.03 17.71 -5.45
CA LEU A 219 9.16 18.51 -6.66
C LEU A 219 8.30 17.95 -7.80
N SER A 220 7.21 18.66 -8.10
CA SER A 220 6.36 18.40 -9.27
C SER A 220 6.88 19.17 -10.47
N LEU A 221 7.66 18.51 -11.34
CA LEU A 221 8.06 19.09 -12.63
C LEU A 221 6.95 18.87 -13.66
N PHE A 222 6.59 19.92 -14.40
CA PHE A 222 5.53 19.90 -15.42
C PHE A 222 4.17 19.42 -14.90
N ASN A 223 3.85 19.75 -13.64
CA ASN A 223 2.66 19.28 -12.90
C ASN A 223 2.57 17.75 -12.72
N ILE A 224 3.58 16.97 -13.12
CA ILE A 224 3.58 15.51 -12.92
C ILE A 224 3.98 15.18 -11.49
N HIS A 225 3.32 14.18 -10.92
CA HIS A 225 3.55 13.73 -9.54
C HIS A 225 5.02 13.31 -9.29
N PRO A 226 5.64 13.69 -8.16
CA PRO A 226 7.06 13.40 -7.88
C PRO A 226 7.43 11.92 -7.95
N ALA A 227 6.50 11.01 -7.64
CA ALA A 227 6.71 9.57 -7.73
C ALA A 227 7.11 9.10 -9.15
N PHE A 228 6.58 9.75 -10.19
CA PHE A 228 6.97 9.46 -11.57
C PHE A 228 8.40 9.86 -11.85
N TRP A 229 8.76 11.10 -11.51
CA TRP A 229 10.12 11.61 -11.69
C TRP A 229 11.13 10.85 -10.85
N GLY A 230 10.73 10.41 -9.65
CA GLY A 230 11.51 9.47 -8.85
C GLY A 230 11.82 8.20 -9.61
N LEU A 231 10.80 7.53 -10.15
CA LEU A 231 10.98 6.29 -10.90
C LEU A 231 11.85 6.49 -12.16
N VAL A 232 11.59 7.53 -12.93
CA VAL A 232 12.35 7.84 -14.16
C VAL A 232 13.81 8.15 -13.83
N SER A 233 14.05 9.06 -12.89
CA SER A 233 15.42 9.43 -12.50
C SER A 233 16.18 8.25 -11.89
N GLY A 234 15.55 7.47 -11.01
CA GLY A 234 16.15 6.27 -10.44
C GLY A 234 16.49 5.22 -11.49
N TYR A 235 15.59 4.97 -12.45
CA TYR A 235 15.86 4.06 -13.55
C TYR A 235 17.01 4.55 -14.45
N VAL A 236 17.01 5.84 -14.82
CA VAL A 236 18.08 6.43 -15.63
C VAL A 236 19.43 6.33 -14.92
N VAL A 237 19.49 6.70 -13.64
CA VAL A 237 20.71 6.62 -12.86
C VAL A 237 21.17 5.16 -12.72
N SER A 238 20.26 4.24 -12.44
CA SER A 238 20.57 2.81 -12.38
C SER A 238 21.13 2.29 -13.71
N ARG A 239 20.53 2.68 -14.84
CA ARG A 239 21.04 2.32 -16.17
C ARG A 239 22.42 2.89 -16.47
N LEU A 240 22.71 4.10 -16.01
CA LEU A 240 23.98 4.77 -16.28
C LEU A 240 25.12 4.27 -15.39
N LEU A 241 24.84 4.08 -14.09
CA LEU A 241 25.85 3.87 -13.05
C LEU A 241 25.89 2.43 -12.52
N GLU A 242 24.81 1.67 -12.64
CA GLU A 242 24.71 0.28 -12.14
C GLU A 242 24.71 -0.74 -13.29
N ARG A 243 25.50 -0.46 -14.34
CA ARG A 243 25.57 -1.31 -15.56
C ARG A 243 25.97 -2.76 -15.27
N ALA A 244 26.80 -2.97 -14.25
CA ALA A 244 27.22 -4.31 -13.83
C ALA A 244 26.03 -5.16 -13.35
N ASP A 245 25.07 -4.57 -12.65
CA ASP A 245 23.88 -5.26 -12.16
C ASP A 245 22.95 -5.64 -13.32
N HIS A 246 22.79 -4.75 -14.31
CA HIS A 246 22.05 -5.05 -15.55
C HIS A 246 22.68 -6.19 -16.36
N SER A 247 24.02 -6.28 -16.38
CA SER A 247 24.74 -7.36 -17.09
C SER A 247 24.65 -8.73 -16.38
N ARG A 248 24.42 -8.72 -15.07
CA ARG A 248 24.22 -9.93 -14.27
C ARG A 248 22.81 -10.47 -14.42
N SER A 249 21.79 -9.61 -14.39
CA SER A 249 20.40 -10.06 -14.59
C SER A 249 20.19 -10.69 -15.97
N SER A 250 20.82 -10.13 -17.01
CA SER A 250 20.73 -10.69 -18.37
C SER A 250 21.37 -12.07 -18.49
N ARG A 251 22.34 -12.41 -17.63
CA ARG A 251 22.97 -13.75 -17.63
C ARG A 251 22.11 -14.79 -16.91
N ASP A 252 21.45 -14.41 -15.81
CA ASP A 252 20.51 -15.28 -15.11
C ASP A 252 19.27 -15.63 -15.97
N ASP A 253 18.85 -14.73 -16.86
CA ASP A 253 17.74 -14.98 -17.79
C ASP A 253 18.13 -15.89 -18.98
N ASP A 254 19.43 -15.93 -19.35
CA ASP A 254 19.97 -16.70 -20.49
C ASP A 254 20.52 -18.09 -20.08
N GLU A 255 20.69 -18.37 -18.78
CA GLU A 255 21.22 -19.66 -18.32
C GLU A 255 20.13 -20.75 -18.41
N PRO A 256 20.32 -21.80 -19.24
CA PRO A 256 19.29 -22.82 -19.41
C PRO A 256 19.09 -23.59 -18.10
N VAL A 257 17.84 -23.66 -17.65
CA VAL A 257 17.45 -24.39 -16.43
C VAL A 257 18.04 -25.81 -16.46
N PRO A 258 18.90 -26.18 -15.49
CA PRO A 258 19.60 -27.45 -15.52
C PRO A 258 18.62 -28.64 -15.58
N ALA A 259 18.91 -29.58 -16.47
CA ALA A 259 18.05 -30.73 -16.81
C ALA A 259 17.70 -31.63 -15.61
N THR A 260 18.38 -31.48 -14.47
CA THR A 260 18.12 -32.18 -13.21
C THR A 260 16.81 -31.76 -12.53
N VAL A 261 16.30 -30.56 -12.78
CA VAL A 261 15.01 -30.09 -12.23
C VAL A 261 13.81 -30.63 -13.04
N ARG A 262 14.04 -31.00 -14.31
CA ARG A 262 12.97 -31.48 -15.23
C ARG A 262 12.48 -32.90 -14.92
N ARG A 263 13.22 -33.68 -14.10
CA ARG A 263 12.85 -35.07 -13.74
C ARG A 263 12.09 -35.20 -12.41
N ARG A 264 11.73 -34.09 -11.74
CA ARG A 264 10.95 -34.08 -10.49
C ARG A 264 9.69 -33.21 -10.58
N ARG A 265 9.00 -33.22 -11.71
CA ARG A 265 7.62 -32.74 -11.83
C ARG A 265 6.73 -33.85 -12.34
#